data_AF-K9TY56-F1
#
_entry.id   AF-K9TY56-F1
#
_cell.length_a   1.000
_cell.length_b   1.000
_cell.length_c   1.000
_cell.angle_alpha   90.00
_cell.angle_beta   90.00
_cell.angle_gamma   90.00
#
_symmetry.space_group_name_H-M   'P 1'
#
loop_
_entity.id
_entity.type
_entity.pdbx_description
1 polymer ?
#
loop_
_entity_poly.entity_id
_entity_poly.type
_entity_poly.pdbx_seq_one_letter_code
_entity_poly.pdbx_strand_id
1 'polypeptide(L)'
;MTKNVELKPSLTKPLGQYLVEAGIITSEQLETALAEQQQTEKRIGEILSVRGWVKQETIEYVMKNIVLPEREIDEQKLPNETLFRSNSRFATSQNIYLSPQKIVRFLLILVFSIIFVCVLVQASTYLLPSYPLQDTLVSLFNIDGEQNVPAFFSWSLLLFCALLLGAIAYSKKANREPYASHWTALAIIFFYLYIDEAIGIHERIGLIVRDKFNPSGFFYFAWTIPGSILTIICFLAFLRFINSLPSKIKYLFLLAGSMYVGGALLVEMCNGYYRSLYGDSPIYYALTAVEEGMEMLGIVTFIYGLMTYISSSMKGIHLSVRIPAKKVKN
;
A
#
# COMPACT_ATOMS: atom_id res chain seq x y z
N MET A 1 -18.04 -45.54 24.88
CA MET A 1 -16.70 -45.01 24.56
C MET A 1 -16.55 -44.95 23.05
N THR A 2 -16.96 -43.84 22.44
CA THR A 2 -16.89 -43.60 21.00
C THR A 2 -15.76 -42.60 20.74
N LYS A 3 -14.62 -43.08 20.26
CA LYS A 3 -13.55 -42.22 19.74
C LYS A 3 -13.96 -41.77 18.34
N ASN A 4 -14.42 -40.53 18.22
CA ASN A 4 -14.49 -39.83 16.95
C ASN A 4 -13.06 -39.68 16.43
N VAL A 5 -12.74 -40.39 15.35
CA VAL A 5 -11.51 -40.19 14.58
C VAL A 5 -11.76 -38.98 13.69
N GLU A 6 -11.43 -37.79 14.18
CA GLU A 6 -11.28 -36.61 13.33
C GLU A 6 -10.12 -36.86 12.37
N LEU A 7 -10.44 -37.14 11.12
CA LEU A 7 -9.50 -37.12 10.01
C LEU A 7 -8.96 -35.68 9.86
N LYS A 8 -7.67 -35.49 10.21
CA LYS A 8 -6.91 -34.28 9.90
C LYS A 8 -7.04 -33.95 8.41
N PRO A 9 -7.33 -32.69 8.02
CA PRO A 9 -7.37 -32.33 6.62
C PRO A 9 -5.94 -32.40 6.06
N SER A 10 -5.70 -33.32 5.13
CA SER A 10 -4.52 -33.22 4.26
C SER A 10 -4.66 -31.94 3.45
N LEU A 11 -3.66 -31.05 3.52
CA LEU A 11 -3.63 -29.79 2.77
C LEU A 11 -3.65 -29.97 1.24
N THR A 12 -3.56 -31.21 0.76
CA THR A 12 -3.66 -31.57 -0.65
C THR A 12 -5.03 -32.17 -0.94
N LYS A 13 -5.66 -31.64 -2.00
CA LYS A 13 -6.96 -32.10 -2.48
C LYS A 13 -6.90 -33.59 -2.85
N PRO A 14 -7.83 -34.43 -2.35
CA PRO A 14 -7.86 -35.86 -2.67
C PRO A 14 -8.36 -36.13 -4.10
N LEU A 15 -7.89 -37.22 -4.71
CA LEU A 15 -8.24 -37.62 -6.09
C LEU A 15 -9.75 -37.62 -6.35
N GLY A 16 -10.55 -38.10 -5.40
CA GLY A 16 -12.01 -38.15 -5.53
C GLY A 16 -12.65 -36.79 -5.79
N GLN A 17 -12.12 -35.71 -5.19
CA GLN A 17 -12.65 -34.36 -5.41
C GLN A 17 -12.33 -33.83 -6.82
N TYR A 18 -11.17 -34.18 -7.39
CA TYR A 18 -10.87 -33.84 -8.80
C TYR A 18 -11.83 -34.53 -9.76
N LEU A 19 -12.17 -35.79 -9.49
CA LEU A 19 -13.08 -36.56 -10.34
C LEU A 19 -14.52 -36.02 -10.26
N VAL A 20 -14.96 -35.55 -9.09
CA VAL A 20 -16.26 -34.89 -8.92
C VAL A 20 -16.31 -33.55 -9.65
N GLU A 21 -15.30 -32.70 -9.49
CA GLU A 21 -15.27 -31.39 -10.14
C GLU A 21 -15.14 -31.47 -11.66
N ALA A 22 -14.43 -32.49 -12.17
CA ALA A 22 -14.35 -32.77 -13.60
C ALA A 22 -15.64 -33.40 -14.17
N GLY A 23 -16.65 -33.66 -13.33
CA GLY A 23 -17.90 -34.31 -13.74
C GLY A 23 -17.74 -35.78 -14.15
N ILE A 24 -16.62 -36.41 -13.80
CA ILE A 24 -16.31 -37.81 -14.15
C ILE A 24 -17.07 -38.77 -13.23
N ILE A 25 -17.28 -38.38 -11.97
CA ILE A 25 -18.13 -39.10 -11.00
C ILE A 25 -19.04 -38.12 -10.26
N THR A 26 -20.12 -38.63 -9.67
CA THR A 26 -21.00 -37.84 -8.79
C THR A 26 -20.50 -37.85 -7.34
N SER A 27 -20.96 -36.87 -6.54
CA SER A 27 -20.67 -36.84 -5.10
C SER A 27 -21.18 -38.09 -4.38
N GLU A 28 -22.32 -38.63 -4.81
CA GLU A 28 -22.91 -39.87 -4.26
C GLU A 28 -22.04 -41.11 -4.55
N GLN A 29 -21.48 -41.20 -5.78
CA GLN A 29 -20.53 -42.24 -6.14
C GLN A 29 -19.24 -42.14 -5.31
N LEU A 30 -18.76 -40.92 -5.07
CA LEU A 30 -17.59 -40.68 -4.23
C LEU A 30 -17.84 -41.08 -2.77
N GLU A 31 -18.97 -40.72 -2.18
CA GLU A 31 -19.34 -41.11 -0.81
C GLU A 31 -19.44 -42.63 -0.66
N THR A 32 -20.06 -43.30 -1.64
CA THR A 32 -20.16 -44.76 -1.68
C THR A 32 -18.77 -45.41 -1.74
N ALA A 33 -17.88 -44.89 -2.59
CA ALA A 33 -16.52 -45.41 -2.72
C ALA A 33 -15.67 -45.16 -1.44
N LEU A 34 -15.88 -44.04 -0.74
CA LEU A 34 -15.21 -43.74 0.52
C LEU A 34 -15.70 -44.64 1.67
N ALA A 35 -16.99 -44.96 1.71
CA ALA A 35 -17.54 -45.90 2.68
C ALA A 35 -16.95 -47.32 2.48
N GLU A 36 -16.79 -47.75 1.23
CA GLU A 36 -16.12 -49.02 0.89
C GLU A 36 -14.62 -49.00 1.20
N GLN A 37 -13.95 -47.87 0.99
CA GLN A 37 -12.54 -47.68 1.34
C GLN A 37 -12.28 -47.80 2.85
N GLN A 38 -13.26 -47.50 3.70
CA GLN A 38 -13.12 -47.68 5.15
C GLN A 38 -13.21 -49.15 5.58
N GLN A 39 -13.81 -50.00 4.75
CA GLN A 39 -14.02 -51.42 5.01
C GLN A 39 -13.03 -52.31 4.24
N THR A 40 -12.23 -51.72 3.34
CA THR A 40 -11.30 -52.43 2.47
C THR A 40 -9.94 -51.74 2.48
N GLU A 41 -8.85 -52.46 2.20
CA GLU A 41 -7.52 -51.84 2.03
C GLU A 41 -7.30 -51.26 0.62
N LYS A 42 -8.35 -51.22 -0.22
CA LYS A 42 -8.25 -50.76 -1.61
C LYS A 42 -8.12 -49.24 -1.70
N ARG A 43 -7.43 -48.78 -2.74
CA ARG A 43 -7.32 -47.33 -3.00
C ARG A 43 -8.61 -46.81 -3.63
N ILE A 44 -8.97 -45.56 -3.36
CA ILE A 44 -10.21 -44.95 -3.89
C ILE A 44 -10.31 -45.06 -5.43
N GLY A 45 -9.21 -44.87 -6.16
CA GLY A 45 -9.19 -45.03 -7.62
C GLY A 45 -9.47 -46.48 -8.06
N GLU A 46 -8.95 -47.46 -7.32
CA GLU A 46 -9.20 -48.88 -7.58
C GLU A 46 -10.68 -49.24 -7.37
N ILE A 47 -11.30 -48.71 -6.31
CA ILE A 47 -12.73 -48.93 -6.03
C ILE A 47 -13.61 -48.32 -7.13
N LEU A 48 -13.31 -47.09 -7.55
CA LEU A 48 -14.02 -46.42 -8.64
C LEU A 48 -13.88 -47.16 -9.99
N SER A 49 -12.71 -47.77 -10.21
CA SER A 49 -12.41 -48.59 -11.39
C SER A 49 -13.14 -49.93 -11.37
N VAL A 50 -13.09 -50.66 -10.26
CA VAL A 50 -13.78 -51.95 -10.08
C VAL A 50 -15.29 -51.83 -10.22
N ARG A 51 -15.88 -50.71 -9.77
CA ARG A 51 -17.32 -50.43 -9.93
C ARG A 51 -17.71 -49.93 -11.32
N GLY A 52 -16.75 -49.74 -12.22
CA GLY A 52 -16.99 -49.29 -13.59
C GLY A 52 -17.39 -47.83 -13.72
N TRP A 53 -17.21 -47.01 -12.68
CA TRP A 53 -17.56 -45.59 -12.69
C TRP A 53 -16.49 -44.73 -13.36
N VAL A 54 -15.23 -45.15 -13.31
CA VAL A 54 -14.11 -44.49 -13.98
C VAL A 54 -13.18 -45.52 -14.58
N LYS A 55 -12.71 -45.31 -15.80
CA LYS A 55 -11.69 -46.19 -16.40
C LYS A 55 -10.33 -46.00 -15.72
N GLN A 56 -9.57 -47.08 -15.59
CA GLN A 56 -8.23 -47.05 -14.98
C GLN A 56 -7.31 -46.03 -15.67
N GLU A 57 -7.38 -45.93 -17.00
CA GLU A 57 -6.59 -45.00 -17.80
C GLU A 57 -6.92 -43.54 -17.48
N THR A 58 -8.18 -43.23 -17.16
CA THR A 58 -8.61 -41.89 -16.77
C THR A 58 -8.07 -41.52 -15.38
N ILE A 59 -8.05 -42.47 -14.45
CA ILE A 59 -7.46 -42.28 -13.11
C ILE A 59 -5.96 -42.00 -13.23
N GLU A 60 -5.25 -42.79 -14.04
CA GLU A 60 -3.82 -42.61 -14.29
C GLU A 60 -3.52 -41.27 -14.96
N TYR A 61 -4.34 -40.86 -15.93
CA TYR A 61 -4.21 -39.57 -16.59
C TYR A 61 -4.36 -38.40 -15.61
N VAL A 62 -5.41 -38.42 -14.77
CA VAL A 62 -5.66 -37.37 -13.77
C VAL A 62 -4.56 -37.35 -12.72
N MET A 63 -4.08 -38.52 -12.28
CA MET A 63 -2.96 -38.61 -11.35
C MET A 63 -1.68 -38.01 -11.94
N LYS A 64 -1.31 -38.39 -13.16
CA LYS A 64 -0.06 -37.97 -13.80
C LYS A 64 -0.05 -36.50 -14.23
N ASN A 65 -1.15 -35.99 -14.78
CA ASN A 65 -1.17 -34.67 -15.41
C ASN A 65 -1.76 -33.56 -14.53
N ILE A 66 -2.46 -33.91 -13.45
CA ILE A 66 -3.16 -32.93 -12.61
C ILE A 66 -2.70 -33.07 -11.16
N VAL A 67 -2.89 -34.23 -10.53
CA VAL A 67 -2.69 -34.41 -9.09
C VAL A 67 -1.20 -34.37 -8.70
N LEU A 68 -0.32 -35.09 -9.41
CA LEU A 68 1.11 -35.12 -9.08
C LEU A 68 1.80 -33.76 -9.32
N PRO A 69 1.59 -33.06 -10.46
CA PRO A 69 2.17 -31.74 -10.67
C PRO A 69 1.69 -30.69 -9.66
N GLU A 70 0.41 -30.71 -9.28
CA GLU A 70 -0.13 -29.78 -8.27
C GLU A 70 0.47 -30.05 -6.87
N ARG A 71 0.72 -31.31 -6.53
CA ARG A 71 1.40 -31.70 -5.29
C ARG A 71 2.87 -31.31 -5.29
N GLU A 72 3.58 -31.43 -6.41
CA GLU A 72 4.96 -30.97 -6.54
C GLU A 72 5.06 -29.44 -6.38
N ILE A 73 4.08 -28.68 -6.89
CA ILE A 73 3.99 -27.23 -6.71
C ILE A 73 3.77 -26.86 -5.24
N ASP A 74 2.95 -27.61 -4.51
CA ASP A 74 2.70 -27.37 -3.07
C ASP A 74 3.85 -27.86 -2.17
N GLU A 75 4.55 -28.94 -2.53
CA GLU A 75 5.78 -29.36 -1.84
C GLU A 75 6.94 -28.38 -2.06
N GLN A 76 7.06 -27.78 -3.26
CA GLN A 76 8.06 -26.73 -3.53
C GLN A 76 7.76 -25.39 -2.83
N LYS A 77 6.52 -25.16 -2.37
CA LYS A 77 6.16 -24.01 -1.52
C LYS A 77 6.51 -24.21 -0.04
N LEU A 78 6.80 -25.43 0.41
CA LEU A 78 7.31 -25.70 1.76
C LEU A 78 8.85 -25.81 1.73
N PRO A 79 9.62 -24.85 2.25
CA PRO A 79 11.05 -25.04 2.44
C PRO A 79 11.27 -26.02 3.61
N ASN A 80 11.97 -27.13 3.34
CA ASN A 80 12.61 -28.08 4.26
C ASN A 80 12.55 -27.72 5.78
N GLU A 81 11.45 -28.06 6.46
CA GLU A 81 11.31 -27.97 7.92
C GLU A 81 11.48 -29.33 8.62
N THR A 82 12.08 -30.33 7.96
CA THR A 82 12.14 -31.71 8.48
C THR A 82 13.33 -32.04 9.40
N LEU A 83 14.17 -31.08 9.79
CA LEU A 83 15.31 -31.35 10.70
C LEU A 83 15.24 -30.71 12.10
N PHE A 84 14.16 -30.02 12.46
CA PHE A 84 13.94 -29.58 13.85
C PHE A 84 12.51 -29.86 14.30
N ARG A 85 12.25 -31.11 14.74
CA ARG A 85 11.12 -31.37 15.63
C ARG A 85 11.43 -30.79 17.01
N SER A 86 11.19 -29.49 17.16
CA SER A 86 10.94 -28.90 18.47
C SER A 86 9.44 -29.00 18.74
N ASN A 87 9.08 -29.86 19.71
CA ASN A 87 7.76 -29.88 20.33
C ASN A 87 7.43 -28.48 20.85
N SER A 88 6.77 -27.70 20.02
CA SER A 88 6.32 -26.39 20.39
C SER A 88 4.87 -26.26 20.01
N ARG A 89 4.04 -26.21 21.05
CA ARG A 89 2.69 -25.68 20.98
C ARG A 89 2.79 -24.18 20.66
N PHE A 90 3.23 -23.83 19.46
CA PHE A 90 3.18 -22.44 19.01
C PHE A 90 1.80 -22.19 18.43
N ALA A 91 1.07 -21.29 19.10
CA ALA A 91 -0.17 -20.71 18.61
C ALA A 91 0.05 -20.17 17.18
N THR A 92 -0.89 -20.48 16.28
CA THR A 92 -0.98 -19.95 14.92
C THR A 92 -0.69 -18.44 14.90
N SER A 93 0.41 -18.04 14.27
CA SER A 93 0.67 -16.62 14.03
C SER A 93 -0.36 -16.10 13.03
N GLN A 94 -1.22 -15.19 13.49
CA GLN A 94 -2.18 -14.49 12.63
C GLN A 94 -1.39 -13.57 11.69
N ASN A 95 -1.43 -13.83 10.38
CA ASN A 95 -0.90 -12.92 9.37
C ASN A 95 -1.99 -11.89 9.06
N ILE A 96 -1.81 -10.64 9.50
CA ILE A 96 -2.72 -9.56 9.13
C ILE A 96 -2.31 -9.04 7.76
N TYR A 97 -3.15 -9.28 6.75
CA TYR A 97 -2.97 -8.72 5.40
C TYR A 97 -3.46 -7.28 5.36
N LEU A 98 -2.59 -6.36 4.96
CA LEU A 98 -2.90 -4.94 4.84
C LEU A 98 -3.64 -4.68 3.51
N SER A 99 -4.95 -4.48 3.59
CA SER A 99 -5.78 -4.13 2.41
C SER A 99 -5.53 -2.67 2.00
N PRO A 100 -5.17 -2.40 0.73
CA PRO A 100 -4.97 -1.04 0.23
C PRO A 100 -6.18 -0.14 0.47
N GLN A 101 -7.40 -0.65 0.26
CA GLN A 101 -8.62 0.13 0.42
C GLN A 101 -8.86 0.55 1.87
N LYS A 102 -8.58 -0.35 2.83
CA LYS A 102 -8.80 -0.06 4.26
C LYS A 102 -7.84 1.01 4.78
N ILE A 103 -6.56 0.91 4.41
CA ILE A 103 -5.54 1.91 4.78
C ILE A 103 -5.89 3.26 4.19
N VAL A 104 -6.16 3.32 2.89
CA VAL A 104 -6.45 4.59 2.20
C VAL A 104 -7.73 5.22 2.73
N ARG A 105 -8.79 4.44 3.00
CA ARG A 105 -10.01 4.96 3.62
C ARG A 105 -9.73 5.58 4.99
N PHE A 106 -8.89 4.94 5.81
CA PHE A 106 -8.47 5.49 7.09
C PHE A 106 -7.67 6.79 6.93
N LEU A 107 -6.70 6.82 6.01
CA LEU A 107 -5.91 8.01 5.73
C LEU A 107 -6.77 9.17 5.22
N LEU A 108 -7.74 8.92 4.34
CA LEU A 108 -8.68 9.93 3.87
C LEU A 108 -9.50 10.53 5.02
N ILE A 109 -9.99 9.71 5.94
CA ILE A 109 -10.71 10.21 7.13
C ILE A 109 -9.81 11.13 7.95
N LEU A 110 -8.53 10.77 8.13
CA LEU A 110 -7.57 11.62 8.83
C LEU A 110 -7.32 12.94 8.09
N VAL A 111 -7.08 12.91 6.78
CA VAL A 111 -6.89 14.14 5.95
C VAL A 111 -8.05 15.09 6.14
N PHE A 112 -9.29 14.63 5.90
CA PHE A 112 -10.46 15.50 6.01
C PHE A 112 -10.69 15.99 7.44
N SER A 113 -10.39 15.17 8.46
CA SER A 113 -10.51 15.57 9.86
C SER A 113 -9.49 16.63 10.23
N ILE A 114 -8.23 16.49 9.81
CA ILE A 114 -7.15 17.44 10.08
C ILE A 114 -7.47 18.78 9.40
N ILE A 115 -7.77 18.78 8.10
CA ILE A 115 -8.14 20.00 7.36
C ILE A 115 -9.35 20.68 7.99
N PHE A 116 -10.38 19.91 8.39
CA PHE A 116 -11.55 20.47 9.07
C PHE A 116 -11.18 21.16 10.39
N VAL A 117 -10.34 20.54 11.21
CA VAL A 117 -9.89 21.13 12.48
C VAL A 117 -9.05 22.38 12.23
N CYS A 118 -8.13 22.37 11.26
CA CYS A 118 -7.33 23.55 10.92
C CYS A 118 -8.19 24.73 10.46
N VAL A 119 -9.15 24.49 9.57
CA VAL A 119 -10.09 25.53 9.11
C VAL A 119 -10.94 26.05 10.27
N LEU A 120 -11.40 25.17 11.16
CA LEU A 120 -12.20 25.55 12.33
C LEU A 120 -11.39 26.39 13.33
N VAL A 121 -10.14 25.99 13.61
CA VAL A 121 -9.21 26.74 14.46
C VAL A 121 -8.94 28.11 13.83
N GLN A 122 -8.63 28.18 12.53
CA GLN A 122 -8.40 29.45 11.86
C GLN A 122 -9.66 30.34 11.83
N ALA A 123 -10.84 29.79 11.57
CA ALA A 123 -12.08 30.55 11.59
C ALA A 123 -12.37 31.13 12.99
N SER A 124 -12.04 30.38 14.04
CA SER A 124 -12.26 30.82 15.42
C SER A 124 -11.43 32.06 15.80
N THR A 125 -10.26 32.27 15.19
CA THR A 125 -9.44 33.48 15.45
C THR A 125 -10.06 34.75 14.87
N TYR A 126 -10.91 34.62 13.85
CA TYR A 126 -11.61 35.74 13.22
C TYR A 126 -13.03 35.96 13.76
N LEU A 127 -13.73 34.88 14.14
CA LEU A 127 -15.15 34.92 14.51
C LEU A 127 -15.38 35.08 16.01
N LEU A 128 -14.45 34.63 16.85
CA LEU A 128 -14.61 34.63 18.30
C LEU A 128 -13.68 35.67 18.95
N PRO A 129 -14.12 36.31 20.04
CA PRO A 129 -13.20 36.99 20.96
C PRO A 129 -12.16 36.01 21.51
N SER A 130 -11.07 36.54 22.07
CA SER A 130 -10.01 35.69 22.63
C SER A 130 -10.55 34.74 23.68
N TYR A 131 -10.08 33.48 23.62
CA TYR A 131 -10.56 32.40 24.48
C TYR A 131 -9.41 31.57 25.05
N PRO A 132 -9.60 30.87 26.19
CA PRO A 132 -8.55 30.05 26.77
C PRO A 132 -8.02 29.00 25.80
N LEU A 133 -6.71 28.77 25.79
CA LEU A 133 -6.00 27.83 24.90
C LEU A 133 -5.98 28.19 23.41
N GLN A 134 -6.46 29.37 23.01
CA GLN A 134 -6.43 29.82 21.62
C GLN A 134 -5.03 29.71 21.00
N ASP A 135 -4.01 30.30 21.65
CA ASP A 135 -2.63 30.30 21.12
C ASP A 135 -2.07 28.89 20.97
N THR A 136 -2.41 27.99 21.90
CA THR A 136 -2.00 26.57 21.83
C THR A 136 -2.66 25.86 20.66
N LEU A 137 -3.96 26.05 20.46
CA LEU A 137 -4.69 25.43 19.35
C LEU A 137 -4.21 25.96 18.00
N VAL A 138 -4.01 27.28 17.89
CA VAL A 138 -3.45 27.92 16.70
C VAL A 138 -2.05 27.38 16.43
N SER A 139 -1.18 27.28 17.43
CA SER A 139 0.17 26.71 17.23
C SER A 139 0.14 25.23 16.79
N LEU A 140 -0.80 24.42 17.28
CA LEU A 140 -0.89 22.99 16.98
C LEU A 140 -1.56 22.68 15.63
N PHE A 141 -2.43 23.56 15.15
CA PHE A 141 -3.24 23.36 13.94
C PHE A 141 -3.12 24.52 12.95
N ASN A 142 -2.07 25.33 13.05
CA ASN A 142 -1.73 26.32 12.03
C ASN A 142 -1.55 25.58 10.70
N ILE A 143 -2.20 26.06 9.65
CA ILE A 143 -2.14 25.42 8.33
C ILE A 143 -0.95 25.93 7.49
N ASP A 144 -0.37 27.06 7.87
CA ASP A 144 0.78 27.72 7.21
C ASP A 144 2.10 27.43 7.97
N GLY A 145 2.15 26.33 8.74
CA GLY A 145 3.26 26.07 9.66
C GLY A 145 3.91 24.72 9.45
N GLU A 146 5.22 24.66 9.71
CA GLU A 146 6.07 23.48 9.47
C GLU A 146 6.21 22.54 10.68
N GLN A 147 5.82 22.98 11.88
CA GLN A 147 6.05 22.25 13.15
C GLN A 147 4.76 22.03 13.94
N ASN A 148 3.78 21.40 13.31
CA ASN A 148 2.44 21.20 13.86
C ASN A 148 1.86 19.84 13.46
N VAL A 149 0.60 19.59 13.82
CA VAL A 149 -0.07 18.30 13.58
C VAL A 149 -0.27 18.02 12.07
N PRO A 150 -0.74 18.99 11.24
CA PRO A 150 -0.79 18.82 9.78
C PRO A 150 0.55 18.44 9.16
N ALA A 151 1.61 19.21 9.43
CA ALA A 151 2.95 18.95 8.91
C ALA A 151 3.45 17.58 9.35
N PHE A 152 3.27 17.21 10.63
CA PHE A 152 3.57 15.87 11.14
C PHE A 152 2.94 14.75 10.30
N PHE A 153 1.67 14.93 9.97
CA PHE A 153 0.93 13.98 9.18
C PHE A 153 1.43 13.93 7.73
N SER A 154 1.65 15.09 7.10
CA SER A 154 2.18 15.21 5.73
C SER A 154 3.53 14.51 5.58
N TRP A 155 4.54 14.84 6.39
CA TRP A 155 5.85 14.20 6.28
C TRP A 155 5.81 12.72 6.65
N SER A 156 4.89 12.28 7.53
CA SER A 156 4.69 10.85 7.83
C SER A 156 4.17 10.08 6.60
N LEU A 157 3.28 10.69 5.81
CA LEU A 157 2.79 10.10 4.57
C LEU A 157 3.90 10.02 3.50
N LEU A 158 4.73 11.05 3.37
CA LEU A 158 5.88 11.07 2.46
C LEU A 158 6.90 9.99 2.82
N LEU A 159 7.22 9.84 4.11
CA LEU A 159 8.08 8.77 4.60
C LEU A 159 7.49 7.38 4.27
N PHE A 160 6.18 7.20 4.45
CA PHE A 160 5.52 5.95 4.11
C PHE A 160 5.60 5.64 2.60
N CYS A 161 5.43 6.65 1.75
CA CYS A 161 5.67 6.53 0.31
C CYS A 161 7.11 6.12 -0.01
N ALA A 162 8.10 6.76 0.62
CA ALA A 162 9.51 6.44 0.44
C ALA A 162 9.83 4.99 0.82
N LEU A 163 9.25 4.49 1.91
CA LEU A 163 9.40 3.10 2.35
C LEU A 163 8.75 2.10 1.38
N LEU A 164 7.53 2.39 0.90
CA LEU A 164 6.85 1.55 -0.10
C LEU A 164 7.63 1.51 -1.42
N LEU A 165 8.10 2.66 -1.89
CA LEU A 165 8.95 2.77 -3.07
C LEU A 165 10.26 2.00 -2.89
N GLY A 166 10.89 2.10 -1.72
CA GLY A 166 12.10 1.36 -1.37
C GLY A 166 11.88 -0.16 -1.39
N ALA A 167 10.74 -0.64 -0.89
CA ALA A 167 10.37 -2.05 -0.96
C ALA A 167 10.17 -2.54 -2.41
N ILE A 168 9.48 -1.73 -3.24
CA ILE A 168 9.31 -2.03 -4.66
C ILE A 168 10.68 -2.05 -5.36
N ALA A 169 11.51 -1.04 -5.14
CA ALA A 169 12.85 -0.91 -5.73
C ALA A 169 13.74 -2.10 -5.38
N TYR A 170 13.76 -2.50 -4.10
CA TYR A 170 14.51 -3.66 -3.62
C TYR A 170 14.09 -4.93 -4.36
N SER A 171 12.79 -5.20 -4.44
CA SER A 171 12.28 -6.39 -5.14
C SER A 171 12.59 -6.36 -6.64
N LYS A 172 12.40 -5.22 -7.32
CA LYS A 172 12.73 -5.08 -8.75
C LYS A 172 14.22 -5.33 -9.01
N LYS A 173 15.09 -4.83 -8.13
CA LYS A 173 16.53 -5.05 -8.22
C LYS A 173 16.90 -6.51 -7.96
N ALA A 174 16.31 -7.15 -6.95
CA ALA A 174 16.54 -8.55 -6.62
C ALA A 174 16.14 -9.48 -7.78
N ASN A 175 15.02 -9.18 -8.45
CA ASN A 175 14.52 -9.94 -9.60
C ASN A 175 15.13 -9.53 -10.94
N ARG A 176 16.07 -8.56 -10.96
CA ARG A 176 16.68 -8.00 -12.18
C ARG A 176 15.66 -7.50 -13.22
N GLU A 177 14.57 -6.93 -12.73
CA GLU A 177 13.50 -6.39 -13.56
C GLU A 177 13.86 -5.01 -14.13
N PRO A 178 13.31 -4.63 -15.30
CA PRO A 178 13.55 -3.32 -15.89
C PRO A 178 13.06 -2.19 -14.98
N TYR A 179 13.66 -1.01 -15.14
CA TYR A 179 13.34 0.20 -14.37
C TYR A 179 13.58 0.12 -12.85
N ALA A 180 14.30 -0.89 -12.34
CA ALA A 180 14.66 -0.96 -10.92
C ALA A 180 15.37 0.31 -10.41
N SER A 181 16.24 0.92 -11.22
CA SER A 181 16.90 2.20 -10.90
C SER A 181 15.93 3.37 -10.76
N HIS A 182 14.83 3.39 -11.53
CA HIS A 182 13.84 4.46 -11.48
C HIS A 182 13.02 4.36 -10.19
N TRP A 183 12.65 3.15 -9.78
CA TRP A 183 12.03 2.94 -8.46
C TRP A 183 12.94 3.36 -7.31
N THR A 184 14.24 3.06 -7.39
CA THR A 184 15.23 3.54 -6.39
C THR A 184 15.32 5.06 -6.39
N ALA A 185 15.37 5.68 -7.57
CA ALA A 185 15.43 7.14 -7.70
C ALA A 185 14.16 7.81 -7.12
N LEU A 186 12.96 7.26 -7.37
CA LEU A 186 11.73 7.73 -6.74
C LEU A 186 11.77 7.59 -5.22
N ALA A 187 12.27 6.47 -4.69
CA ALA A 187 12.41 6.28 -3.24
C ALA A 187 13.30 7.35 -2.61
N ILE A 188 14.43 7.68 -3.27
CA ILE A 188 15.34 8.74 -2.84
C ILE A 188 14.67 10.12 -2.91
N ILE A 189 13.95 10.42 -4.00
CA ILE A 189 13.22 11.70 -4.16
C ILE A 189 12.16 11.85 -3.07
N PHE A 190 11.33 10.84 -2.82
CA PHE A 190 10.31 10.90 -1.76
C PHE A 190 10.92 10.97 -0.36
N PHE A 191 12.08 10.35 -0.15
CA PHE A 191 12.81 10.51 1.11
C PHE A 191 13.36 11.93 1.27
N TYR A 192 13.82 12.55 0.19
CA TYR A 192 14.19 13.97 0.19
C TYR A 192 12.99 14.86 0.48
N LEU A 193 11.83 14.64 -0.16
CA LEU A 193 10.60 15.38 0.12
C LEU A 193 10.15 15.23 1.58
N TYR A 194 10.26 14.03 2.15
CA TYR A 194 10.03 13.82 3.58
C TYR A 194 10.94 14.70 4.46
N ILE A 195 12.23 14.79 4.13
CA ILE A 195 13.15 15.63 4.89
C ILE A 195 12.77 17.09 4.69
N ASP A 196 12.52 17.52 3.46
CA ASP A 196 12.14 18.89 3.14
C ASP A 196 10.92 19.33 3.96
N GLU A 197 9.84 18.56 3.92
CA GLU A 197 8.62 18.80 4.70
C GLU A 197 8.86 18.79 6.23
N ALA A 198 9.82 18.02 6.72
CA ALA A 198 10.09 17.94 8.16
C ALA A 198 10.92 19.13 8.68
N ILE A 199 11.67 19.83 7.83
CA ILE A 199 12.62 20.88 8.25
C ILE A 199 12.58 22.18 7.43
N GLY A 200 11.67 22.29 6.44
CA GLY A 200 11.47 23.45 5.57
C GLY A 200 12.71 23.81 4.74
N ILE A 201 13.26 22.90 3.92
CA ILE A 201 14.43 23.24 3.08
C ILE A 201 14.01 24.23 1.98
N HIS A 202 12.86 24.01 1.34
CA HIS A 202 12.35 24.85 0.27
C HIS A 202 12.12 26.30 0.77
N GLU A 203 11.65 26.50 2.01
CA GLU A 203 11.54 27.83 2.61
C GLU A 203 12.89 28.57 2.63
N ARG A 204 13.95 27.88 3.07
CA ARG A 204 15.31 28.45 3.15
C ARG A 204 15.86 28.78 1.77
N ILE A 205 15.61 27.92 0.78
CA ILE A 205 15.95 28.19 -0.62
C ILE A 205 15.19 29.42 -1.10
N GLY A 206 13.90 29.53 -0.77
CA GLY A 206 13.06 30.68 -1.06
C GLY A 206 13.65 31.98 -0.53
N LEU A 207 14.14 32.01 0.71
CA LEU A 207 14.81 33.17 1.29
C LEU A 207 16.07 33.58 0.49
N ILE A 208 16.92 32.61 0.13
CA ILE A 208 18.15 32.87 -0.64
C ILE A 208 17.82 33.45 -2.03
N VAL A 209 16.83 32.87 -2.72
CA VAL A 209 16.40 33.34 -4.04
C VAL A 209 15.78 34.74 -3.92
N ARG A 210 14.98 34.97 -2.88
CA ARG A 210 14.33 36.25 -2.62
C ARG A 210 15.34 37.37 -2.40
N ASP A 211 16.34 37.15 -1.56
CA ASP A 211 17.37 38.15 -1.26
C ASP A 211 18.18 38.57 -2.51
N LYS A 212 18.32 37.66 -3.48
CA LYS A 212 19.12 37.91 -4.69
C LYS A 212 18.32 38.51 -5.84
N PHE A 213 17.06 38.12 -6.00
CA PHE A 213 16.25 38.43 -7.19
C PHE A 213 14.99 39.25 -6.90
N ASN A 214 14.64 39.43 -5.62
CA ASN A 214 13.48 40.18 -5.13
C ASN A 214 12.17 39.90 -5.92
N PRO A 215 11.80 38.63 -6.12
CA PRO A 215 10.61 38.27 -6.89
C PRO A 215 9.32 38.69 -6.15
N SER A 216 8.25 38.92 -6.91
CA SER A 216 6.96 39.39 -6.40
C SER A 216 5.80 38.74 -7.17
N GLY A 217 4.57 38.98 -6.70
CA GLY A 217 3.37 38.42 -7.31
C GLY A 217 3.36 36.89 -7.22
N PHE A 218 3.21 36.20 -8.36
CA PHE A 218 3.16 34.73 -8.41
C PHE A 218 4.43 34.05 -7.89
N PHE A 219 5.57 34.74 -7.87
CA PHE A 219 6.83 34.22 -7.36
C PHE A 219 7.18 34.81 -5.99
N TYR A 220 6.18 35.30 -5.25
CA TYR A 220 6.34 35.78 -3.87
C TYR A 220 7.04 34.74 -2.99
N PHE A 221 6.59 33.48 -3.10
CA PHE A 221 7.31 32.32 -2.57
C PHE A 221 8.35 31.86 -3.60
N ALA A 222 9.57 32.39 -3.45
CA ALA A 222 10.59 32.32 -4.49
C ALA A 222 11.12 30.90 -4.77
N TRP A 223 10.90 29.94 -3.87
CA TRP A 223 11.33 28.55 -4.05
C TRP A 223 10.57 27.84 -5.17
N THR A 224 9.35 28.30 -5.50
CA THR A 224 8.54 27.80 -6.61
C THR A 224 9.28 27.86 -7.95
N ILE A 225 10.24 28.77 -8.13
CA ILE A 225 11.08 28.87 -9.33
C ILE A 225 11.99 27.64 -9.48
N PRO A 226 12.97 27.39 -8.58
CA PRO A 226 13.80 26.19 -8.67
C PRO A 226 12.97 24.90 -8.53
N GLY A 227 11.91 24.89 -7.71
CA GLY A 227 10.99 23.76 -7.55
C GLY A 227 10.30 23.37 -8.86
N SER A 228 9.80 24.34 -9.62
CA SER A 228 9.17 24.11 -10.93
C SER A 228 10.15 23.55 -11.96
N ILE A 229 11.36 24.11 -12.02
CA ILE A 229 12.41 23.65 -12.95
C ILE A 229 12.77 22.20 -12.64
N LEU A 230 13.02 21.87 -11.37
CA LEU A 230 13.35 20.52 -10.93
C LEU A 230 12.21 19.55 -11.23
N THR A 231 10.96 19.95 -10.97
CA THR A 231 9.77 19.13 -11.22
C THR A 231 9.60 18.78 -12.70
N ILE A 232 9.81 19.75 -13.60
CA ILE A 232 9.75 19.51 -15.05
C ILE A 232 10.84 18.53 -15.49
N ILE A 233 12.08 18.72 -15.02
CA ILE A 233 13.20 17.81 -15.32
C ILE A 233 12.90 16.40 -14.83
N CYS A 234 12.42 16.25 -13.59
CA CYS A 234 12.01 14.97 -13.03
C CYS A 234 10.88 14.35 -13.87
N PHE A 235 9.82 15.08 -14.18
CA PHE A 235 8.70 14.55 -14.98
C PHE A 235 9.17 14.01 -16.33
N LEU A 236 10.01 14.77 -17.05
CA LEU A 236 10.56 14.35 -18.34
C LEU A 236 11.47 13.12 -18.21
N ALA A 237 12.31 13.07 -17.17
CA ALA A 237 13.18 11.93 -16.90
C ALA A 237 12.39 10.65 -16.60
N PHE A 238 11.26 10.76 -15.88
CA PHE A 238 10.41 9.64 -15.51
C PHE A 238 9.30 9.33 -16.52
N LEU A 239 9.11 10.14 -17.57
CA LEU A 239 8.00 9.98 -18.52
C LEU A 239 7.97 8.59 -19.18
N ARG A 240 9.15 8.09 -19.60
CA ARG A 240 9.28 6.75 -20.19
C ARG A 240 8.96 5.64 -19.18
N PHE A 241 9.34 5.85 -17.91
CA PHE A 241 9.04 4.93 -16.82
C PHE A 241 7.55 4.90 -16.49
N ILE A 242 6.91 6.07 -16.39
CA ILE A 242 5.46 6.16 -16.12
C ILE A 242 4.66 5.46 -17.21
N ASN A 243 5.08 5.61 -18.47
CA ASN A 243 4.44 4.94 -19.60
C ASN A 243 4.63 3.43 -19.65
N SER A 244 5.62 2.86 -18.93
CA SER A 244 5.80 1.40 -18.84
C SER A 244 4.93 0.75 -17.76
N LEU A 245 4.29 1.54 -16.88
CA LEU A 245 3.42 1.03 -15.83
C LEU A 245 2.07 0.54 -16.39
N PRO A 246 1.43 -0.45 -15.73
CA PRO A 246 0.07 -0.86 -16.06
C PRO A 246 -0.89 0.34 -16.04
N SER A 247 -1.85 0.41 -16.97
CA SER A 247 -2.70 1.58 -17.19
C SER A 247 -3.35 2.12 -15.91
N LYS A 248 -3.88 1.25 -15.06
CA LYS A 248 -4.50 1.65 -13.78
C LYS A 248 -3.50 2.38 -12.86
N ILE A 249 -2.28 1.86 -12.74
CA ILE A 249 -1.24 2.42 -11.86
C ILE A 249 -0.69 3.72 -12.46
N LYS A 250 -0.49 3.76 -13.77
CA LYS A 250 -0.10 4.96 -14.50
C LYS A 250 -1.04 6.13 -14.22
N TYR A 251 -2.35 5.95 -14.35
CA TYR A 251 -3.31 7.01 -14.10
C TYR A 251 -3.37 7.42 -12.62
N LEU A 252 -3.22 6.49 -11.69
CA LEU A 252 -3.12 6.83 -10.25
C LEU A 252 -1.88 7.67 -9.94
N PHE A 253 -0.74 7.35 -10.55
CA PHE A 253 0.51 8.12 -10.37
C PHE A 253 0.40 9.51 -10.98
N LEU A 254 -0.19 9.63 -12.18
CA LEU A 254 -0.42 10.92 -12.81
C LEU A 254 -1.40 11.78 -12.00
N LEU A 255 -2.51 11.20 -11.53
CA LEU A 255 -3.47 11.90 -10.67
C LEU A 255 -2.79 12.38 -9.38
N ALA A 256 -2.07 11.49 -8.69
CA ALA A 256 -1.35 11.84 -7.47
C ALA A 256 -0.32 12.96 -7.69
N GLY A 257 0.50 12.84 -8.73
CA GLY A 257 1.50 13.84 -9.08
C GLY A 257 0.85 15.19 -9.45
N SER A 258 -0.25 15.19 -10.20
CA SER A 258 -0.97 16.41 -10.54
C SER A 258 -1.61 17.08 -9.33
N MET A 259 -2.12 16.31 -8.36
CA MET A 259 -2.67 16.87 -7.12
C MET A 259 -1.57 17.47 -6.24
N TYR A 260 -0.49 16.72 -6.01
CA TYR A 260 0.62 17.17 -5.16
C TYR A 260 1.34 18.39 -5.76
N VAL A 261 1.81 18.29 -7.00
CA VAL A 261 2.49 19.40 -7.70
C VAL A 261 1.53 20.57 -7.94
N GLY A 262 0.24 20.28 -8.17
CA GLY A 262 -0.78 21.30 -8.33
C GLY A 262 -0.96 22.13 -7.06
N GLY A 263 -0.98 21.50 -5.88
CA GLY A 263 -0.98 22.19 -4.59
C GLY A 263 0.32 22.98 -4.41
N ALA A 264 1.43 22.25 -4.29
CA ALA A 264 2.74 22.75 -3.92
C ALA A 264 3.31 23.84 -4.84
N LEU A 265 2.92 23.88 -6.12
CA LEU A 265 3.40 24.91 -7.04
C LEU A 265 2.28 25.85 -7.48
N LEU A 266 1.19 25.34 -8.03
CA LEU A 266 0.20 26.22 -8.66
C LEU A 266 -0.67 26.95 -7.64
N VAL A 267 -1.15 26.24 -6.62
CA VAL A 267 -1.95 26.88 -5.56
C VAL A 267 -1.05 27.81 -4.76
N GLU A 268 0.16 27.38 -4.40
CA GLU A 268 1.11 28.22 -3.66
C GLU A 268 1.47 29.51 -4.43
N MET A 269 1.74 29.43 -5.74
CA MET A 269 1.99 30.63 -6.56
C MET A 269 0.77 31.58 -6.57
N CYS A 270 -0.45 31.04 -6.65
CA CYS A 270 -1.68 31.83 -6.53
C CYS A 270 -1.80 32.46 -5.13
N ASN A 271 -1.45 31.69 -4.10
CA ASN A 271 -1.47 32.09 -2.70
C ASN A 271 -0.47 33.23 -2.44
N GLY A 272 0.75 33.11 -2.96
CA GLY A 272 1.79 34.13 -2.90
C GLY A 272 1.38 35.42 -3.63
N TYR A 273 0.76 35.31 -4.80
CA TYR A 273 0.20 36.47 -5.50
C TYR A 273 -0.86 37.18 -4.63
N TYR A 274 -1.78 36.42 -4.05
CA TYR A 274 -2.84 36.97 -3.21
C TYR A 274 -2.26 37.62 -1.94
N ARG A 275 -1.37 36.93 -1.23
CA ARG A 275 -0.67 37.42 -0.02
C ARG A 275 0.12 38.69 -0.31
N SER A 276 0.76 38.80 -1.48
CA SER A 276 1.51 40.00 -1.87
C SER A 276 0.64 41.26 -2.03
N LEU A 277 -0.66 41.10 -2.32
CA LEU A 277 -1.60 42.21 -2.51
C LEU A 277 -2.38 42.55 -1.24
N TYR A 278 -2.82 41.53 -0.51
CA TYR A 278 -3.80 41.69 0.58
C TYR A 278 -3.25 41.32 1.96
N GLY A 279 -2.04 40.78 2.04
CA GLY A 279 -1.48 40.25 3.27
C GLY A 279 -2.24 39.04 3.80
N ASP A 280 -2.06 38.77 5.09
CA ASP A 280 -2.68 37.63 5.77
C ASP A 280 -4.17 37.91 6.02
N SER A 281 -5.04 37.09 5.43
CA SER A 281 -6.49 37.26 5.50
C SER A 281 -7.22 35.90 5.53
N PRO A 282 -8.52 35.85 5.89
CA PRO A 282 -9.27 34.60 5.89
C PRO A 282 -9.25 33.86 4.53
N ILE A 283 -9.18 34.61 3.42
CA ILE A 283 -9.13 34.03 2.07
C ILE A 283 -7.78 33.38 1.80
N TYR A 284 -6.68 34.02 2.24
CA TYR A 284 -5.34 33.43 2.17
C TYR A 284 -5.31 32.08 2.89
N TYR A 285 -5.75 32.02 4.15
CA TYR A 285 -5.77 30.76 4.89
C TYR A 285 -6.71 29.70 4.31
N ALA A 286 -7.81 30.10 3.67
CA ALA A 286 -8.69 29.18 2.97
C ALA A 286 -8.01 28.57 1.72
N LEU A 287 -7.22 29.37 1.00
CA LEU A 287 -6.42 28.89 -0.13
C LEU A 287 -5.28 27.99 0.34
N THR A 288 -4.60 28.32 1.44
CA THR A 288 -3.60 27.44 2.07
C THR A 288 -4.24 26.11 2.49
N ALA A 289 -5.49 26.11 2.97
CA ALA A 289 -6.20 24.85 3.26
C ALA A 289 -6.45 23.99 2.02
N VAL A 290 -6.67 24.62 0.87
CA VAL A 290 -6.81 23.92 -0.41
C VAL A 290 -5.47 23.35 -0.85
N GLU A 291 -4.40 24.13 -0.72
CA GLU A 291 -3.01 23.74 -1.01
C GLU A 291 -2.62 22.48 -0.24
N GLU A 292 -2.64 22.53 1.08
CA GLU A 292 -2.34 21.43 2.01
C GLU A 292 -3.23 20.20 1.76
N GLY A 293 -4.52 20.44 1.53
CA GLY A 293 -5.47 19.39 1.21
C GLY A 293 -5.14 18.67 -0.09
N MET A 294 -4.77 19.42 -1.14
CA MET A 294 -4.37 18.85 -2.44
C MET A 294 -3.10 18.01 -2.33
N GLU A 295 -2.12 18.48 -1.55
CA GLU A 295 -0.87 17.76 -1.32
C GLU A 295 -1.11 16.44 -0.59
N MET A 296 -1.75 16.47 0.56
CA MET A 296 -2.05 15.26 1.34
C MET A 296 -2.90 14.26 0.54
N LEU A 297 -3.92 14.73 -0.18
CA LEU A 297 -4.74 13.86 -1.03
C LEU A 297 -3.93 13.28 -2.21
N GLY A 298 -3.00 14.05 -2.77
CA GLY A 298 -2.04 13.57 -3.76
C GLY A 298 -1.19 12.43 -3.21
N ILE A 299 -0.61 12.60 -2.02
CA ILE A 299 0.21 11.57 -1.36
C ILE A 299 -0.63 10.33 -1.04
N VAL A 300 -1.85 10.47 -0.51
CA VAL A 300 -2.75 9.34 -0.22
C VAL A 300 -3.14 8.58 -1.49
N THR A 301 -3.39 9.29 -2.59
CA THR A 301 -3.64 8.68 -3.91
C THR A 301 -2.41 7.90 -4.39
N PHE A 302 -1.21 8.45 -4.16
CA PHE A 302 0.04 7.76 -4.49
C PHE A 302 0.23 6.49 -3.67
N ILE A 303 -0.01 6.53 -2.36
CA ILE A 303 0.00 5.35 -1.46
C ILE A 303 -0.94 4.27 -2.00
N TYR A 304 -2.16 4.64 -2.39
CA TYR A 304 -3.11 3.69 -2.99
C TYR A 304 -2.54 3.06 -4.26
N GLY A 305 -1.92 3.86 -5.13
CA GLY A 305 -1.25 3.41 -6.34
C GLY A 305 -0.11 2.42 -6.05
N LEU A 306 0.78 2.74 -5.12
CA LEU A 306 1.91 1.89 -4.70
C LEU A 306 1.43 0.57 -4.11
N MET A 307 0.49 0.62 -3.18
CA MET A 307 -0.06 -0.60 -2.55
C MET A 307 -0.81 -1.47 -3.56
N THR A 308 -1.55 -0.85 -4.50
CA THR A 308 -2.21 -1.58 -5.58
C THR A 308 -1.16 -2.24 -6.48
N TYR A 309 -0.11 -1.52 -6.87
CA TYR A 309 0.99 -2.07 -7.66
C TYR A 309 1.65 -3.28 -7.00
N ILE A 310 1.95 -3.19 -5.70
CA ILE A 310 2.49 -4.32 -4.94
C ILE A 310 1.54 -5.51 -4.99
N SER A 311 0.25 -5.29 -4.72
CA SER A 311 -0.74 -6.38 -4.68
C SER A 311 -1.03 -7.03 -6.04
N SER A 312 -1.00 -6.26 -7.14
CA SER A 312 -1.40 -6.74 -8.46
C SER A 312 -0.24 -7.16 -9.36
N SER A 313 0.95 -6.62 -9.13
CA SER A 313 2.07 -6.72 -10.08
C SER A 313 3.32 -7.34 -9.47
N MET A 314 3.35 -7.62 -8.17
CA MET A 314 4.47 -8.27 -7.49
C MET A 314 4.01 -9.62 -6.94
N LYS A 315 4.32 -10.70 -7.68
CA LYS A 315 4.04 -12.08 -7.22
C LYS A 315 4.91 -12.40 -6.00
N GLY A 316 4.30 -12.84 -4.90
CA GLY A 316 5.03 -13.34 -3.73
C GLY A 316 5.41 -12.29 -2.68
N ILE A 317 5.05 -11.02 -2.84
CA ILE A 317 5.24 -10.00 -1.80
C ILE A 317 3.90 -9.71 -1.13
N HIS A 318 3.75 -10.23 0.09
CA HIS A 318 2.63 -9.92 0.96
C HIS A 318 3.13 -9.08 2.13
N LEU A 319 2.64 -7.84 2.22
CA LEU A 319 2.86 -7.00 3.39
C LEU A 319 2.04 -7.60 4.54
N SER A 320 2.72 -8.30 5.45
CA SER A 320 2.10 -8.92 6.63
C SER A 320 2.80 -8.42 7.89
N VAL A 321 1.99 -8.03 8.89
CA VAL A 321 2.49 -7.74 10.23
C VAL A 321 2.41 -9.03 11.03
N ARG A 322 3.56 -9.58 11.42
CA ARG A 322 3.64 -10.75 12.29
C ARG A 322 3.74 -10.31 13.74
N ILE A 323 2.69 -10.55 14.52
CA ILE A 323 2.71 -10.30 15.97
C ILE A 323 3.25 -11.58 16.65
N PRO A 324 4.45 -11.57 17.24
CA PRO A 324 4.95 -12.72 17.98
C PRO A 324 4.08 -12.93 19.23
N ALA A 325 3.53 -14.14 19.39
CA ALA A 325 2.75 -14.47 20.57
C ALA A 325 3.60 -14.36 21.84
N LYS A 326 3.02 -13.81 22.92
CA LYS A 326 3.66 -13.66 24.23
C LYS A 326 4.09 -15.05 24.72
N LYS A 327 5.38 -15.23 25.05
CA LYS A 327 5.88 -16.44 25.72
C LYS A 327 5.08 -16.64 27.01
N VAL A 328 4.22 -17.65 27.06
CA VAL A 328 3.65 -18.13 28.32
C VAL A 328 4.81 -18.76 29.08
N LYS A 329 5.24 -18.11 30.17
CA LYS A 329 6.16 -18.73 31.14
C LYS A 329 5.35 -19.83 31.84
N ASN A 330 5.81 -21.07 31.70
CA ASN A 330 5.33 -22.20 32.52
C ASN A 330 5.71 -22.00 33.98
#